data_AF-A0A7V2PKP1-F1
#
_entry.id   AF-A0A7V2PKP1-F1
#
_cell.length_a   1.000
_cell.length_b   1.000
_cell.length_c   1.000
_cell.angle_alpha   90.00
_cell.angle_beta   90.00
_cell.angle_gamma   90.00
#
_symmetry.space_group_name_H-M   'P 1'
#
loop_
_entity.id
_entity.type
_entity.pdbx_description
1 polymer ?
#
loop_
_entity_poly.entity_id
_entity_poly.type
_entity_poly.pdbx_seq_one_letter_code
_entity_poly.pdbx_strand_id
1 'polypeptide(L)' 'GRENLVEALHLVKDEFALVLVITHIDELKEQFPVRIQVVKEDGVGSRYFVS' A
#
# COMPACT_ATOMS: atom_id res chain seq x y z
N GLY A 1 15.61 -4.09 -6.19
CA GLY A 1 14.39 -4.05 -7.03
C GLY A 1 13.22 -3.44 -6.28
N ARG A 2 12.63 -4.18 -5.33
CA ARG A 2 11.59 -3.69 -4.40
C ARG A 2 12.11 -2.68 -3.38
N GLU A 3 13.33 -2.89 -2.88
CA GLU A 3 14.02 -1.93 -2.00
C GLU A 3 14.15 -0.56 -2.66
N ASN A 4 14.48 -0.52 -3.96
CA ASN A 4 14.59 0.71 -4.74
C ASN A 4 13.25 1.46 -4.81
N LEU A 5 12.10 0.78 -4.79
CA LEU A 5 10.79 1.43 -4.78
C LEU A 5 10.53 2.09 -3.42
N VAL A 6 10.81 1.39 -2.32
CA VAL A 6 10.67 1.94 -0.96
C VAL A 6 11.59 3.13 -0.76
N GLU A 7 12.84 3.03 -1.24
CA GLU A 7 13.81 4.12 -1.20
C GLU A 7 13.34 5.33 -2.02
N ALA A 8 12.85 5.11 -3.24
CA ALA A 8 12.29 6.18 -4.07
C ALA A 8 11.08 6.85 -3.40
N LEU A 9 10.21 6.08 -2.76
CA LEU A 9 9.06 6.62 -2.01
C LEU A 9 9.52 7.47 -0.82
N HIS A 10 10.57 7.04 -0.10
CA HIS A 10 11.15 7.83 0.99
C HIS A 10 11.78 9.13 0.50
N LEU A 11 12.38 9.15 -0.68
CA LEU A 11 13.00 10.35 -1.26
C LEU A 11 11.97 11.43 -1.59
N VAL A 12 10.80 11.04 -2.09
CA VAL A 12 9.77 11.98 -2.54
C VAL A 12 8.72 12.31 -1.46
N LYS A 13 8.71 11.60 -0.33
CA LYS A 13 7.61 11.68 0.66
C LYS A 13 7.31 13.10 1.14
N ASP A 14 8.34 13.95 1.25
CA ASP A 14 8.24 15.31 1.78
C ASP A 14 7.76 16.31 0.69
N GLU A 15 7.72 15.89 -0.57
CA GLU A 15 7.24 16.68 -1.72
C GLU A 15 5.72 16.57 -1.91
N PHE A 16 5.07 15.61 -1.24
CA PHE A 16 3.65 15.32 -1.41
C PHE A 16 2.89 15.38 -0.09
N ALA A 17 1.68 15.93 -0.12
CA ALA A 17 0.78 15.89 1.04
C ALA A 17 0.34 14.45 1.40
N LEU A 18 0.28 13.57 0.39
CA LEU A 18 -0.05 12.15 0.56
C LEU A 18 0.49 11.34 -0.61
N VAL A 19 1.15 10.22 -0.29
CA VAL A 19 1.54 9.19 -1.26
C VAL A 19 0.74 7.93 -0.97
N LEU A 20 -0.08 7.47 -1.92
CA LEU A 20 -0.87 6.25 -1.80
C LEU A 20 -0.28 5.14 -2.68
N VAL A 21 0.10 4.04 -2.06
CA VAL A 21 0.66 2.87 -2.75
C VAL A 21 -0.41 1.78 -2.85
N ILE A 22 -0.68 1.29 -4.07
CA ILE A 22 -1.61 0.19 -4.32
C ILE A 22 -0.81 -0.99 -4.86
N THR A 23 -0.79 -2.10 -4.11
CA THR A 23 -0.05 -3.31 -4.49
C THR A 23 -0.74 -4.56 -3.99
N HIS A 24 -0.62 -5.65 -4.74
CA HIS A 24 -0.99 -6.99 -4.29
C HIS A 24 0.22 -7.79 -3.78
N ILE A 25 1.44 -7.26 -3.89
CA ILE A 25 2.69 -7.90 -3.47
C ILE A 25 2.81 -7.84 -1.95
N ASP A 26 2.87 -9.00 -1.29
CA ASP A 26 2.81 -9.09 0.17
C ASP A 26 4.05 -8.50 0.85
N GLU A 27 5.24 -8.76 0.34
CA GLU A 27 6.48 -8.26 0.98
C GLU A 27 6.59 -6.74 0.92
N LEU A 28 5.91 -6.11 -0.05
CA LEU A 28 5.82 -4.65 -0.13
C LEU A 28 4.83 -4.10 0.90
N LYS A 29 3.71 -4.80 1.16
CA LYS A 29 2.72 -4.40 2.18
C LYS A 29 3.36 -4.40 3.58
N GLU A 30 4.24 -5.36 3.87
CA GLU A 30 4.92 -5.45 5.17
C GLU A 30 5.81 -4.25 5.48
N GLN A 31 6.28 -3.51 4.46
CA GLN A 31 7.10 -2.31 4.62
C GLN A 31 6.31 -1.08 5.08
N PHE A 32 4.97 -1.10 4.99
CA PHE A 32 4.13 0.03 5.36
C PHE A 32 3.38 -0.22 6.67
N PRO A 33 3.49 0.71 7.65
CA PRO A 33 2.87 0.52 8.97
C PRO A 33 1.36 0.73 8.97
N VAL A 34 0.81 1.51 8.02
CA VAL A 34 -0.63 1.76 7.88
C VAL A 34 -1.10 1.20 6.56
N ARG A 35 -2.13 0.36 6.57
CA ARG A 35 -2.63 -0.31 5.37
C ARG A 35 -4.15 -0.30 5.29
N ILE A 36 -4.65 -0.09 4.08
CA ILE A 36 -6.03 -0.37 3.71
C ILE A 36 -6.03 -1.72 3.01
N GLN A 37 -6.50 -2.75 3.69
CA GLN A 37 -6.69 -4.06 3.09
C GLN A 37 -8.01 -4.10 2.35
N VAL A 38 -7.99 -4.57 1.10
CA VAL A 38 -9.20 -4.73 0.29
C VAL A 38 -9.39 -6.20 -0.02
N VAL A 39 -10.58 -6.71 0.27
CA VAL A 39 -11.00 -8.07 -0.06
C VAL A 39 -12.19 -8.03 -1.00
N LYS A 40 -12.23 -8.97 -1.95
CA LYS A 40 -13.39 -9.20 -2.80
C LYS A 40 -14.16 -10.38 -2.25
N GLU A 41 -15.47 -10.21 -2.11
CA GLU A 41 -16.38 -11.25 -1.66
C GLU A 41 -17.43 -11.48 -2.76
N ASP A 42 -17.46 -12.70 -3.28
CA ASP A 42 -18.33 -13.07 -4.38
C ASP A 42 -19.80 -12.85 -4.01
N GLY A 43 -20.54 -12.18 -4.88
CA GLY A 43 -21.95 -11.83 -4.65
C GLY A 43 -22.19 -10.65 -3.70
N VAL A 44 -21.16 -10.12 -3.04
CA VAL A 44 -21.27 -9.00 -2.07
C VAL A 44 -20.50 -7.76 -2.53
N GLY A 45 -19.42 -7.94 -3.29
CA GLY A 45 -18.58 -6.86 -3.81
C GLY A 45 -17.28 -6.68 -3.02
N SER A 46 -16.74 -5.46 -3.00
CA SER A 46 -15.47 -5.16 -2.33
C SER A 46 -15.70 -4.67 -0.89
N ARG A 47 -14.89 -5.14 0.05
CA ARG A 47 -14.83 -4.66 1.44
C ARG A 47 -13.42 -4.22 1.79
N TYR A 48 -13.27 -3.33 2.79
CA TYR A 48 -11.97 -2.88 3.25
C TYR A 48 -11.85 -2.86 4.78
N PHE A 49 -10.60 -2.96 5.25
CA PHE A 49 -10.22 -2.89 6.66
C PHE A 49 -8.95 -2.05 6.81
N VAL A 50 -8.83 -1.31 7.91
CA VAL A 50 -7.63 -0.53 8.22
C VAL A 50 -6.85 -1.26 9.31
N SER A 51 -5.55 -1.47 9.07
CA SER A 51 -4.61 -2.11 10.00
C SER A 51 -3.34 -1.30 10.14
#